data_AF-A0A327Y6X5-F1
#
_entry.id   AF-A0A327Y6X5-F1
#
_cell.length_a   1.000
_cell.length_b   1.000
_cell.length_c   1.000
_cell.angle_alpha   90.00
_cell.angle_beta   90.00
_cell.angle_gamma   90.00
#
_symmetry.space_group_name_H-M   'P 1'
#
loop_
_entity.id
_entity.type
_entity.pdbx_description
1 polymer ?
#
loop_
_entity_poly.entity_id
_entity_poly.type
_entity_poly.pdbx_seq_one_letter_code
_entity_poly.pdbx_strand_id
1 'polypeptide(L)' 'MPHEEIFDSLADARRTLALWRYDCNNVRPHSSLGNKTPAEARRALERLDGTAPGALATPGTDEYQTQGLSL' A
#
# COMPACT_ATOMS: atom_id res chain seq x y z
N MET A 1 -8.41 12.89 17.20
CA MET A 1 -9.50 13.16 16.25
C MET A 1 -9.39 12.17 15.12
N PRO A 2 -10.39 11.34 14.81
CA PRO A 2 -10.36 10.56 13.58
C PRO A 2 -10.28 11.52 12.38
N HIS A 3 -9.52 11.15 11.35
CA HIS A 3 -9.47 11.87 10.08
C HIS A 3 -10.70 11.46 9.26
N GLU A 4 -11.88 11.95 9.67
CA GLU A 4 -13.10 11.77 8.90
C GLU A 4 -13.19 12.86 7.83
N GLU A 5 -13.41 12.45 6.59
CA GLU A 5 -13.63 13.34 5.46
C GLU A 5 -14.97 13.01 4.80
N ILE A 6 -15.79 14.04 4.59
CA ILE A 6 -17.11 13.92 3.97
C ILE A 6 -16.96 14.36 2.51
N PHE A 7 -17.45 13.55 1.58
CA PHE A 7 -17.41 13.83 0.15
C PHE A 7 -18.78 14.24 -0.38
N ASP A 8 -18.80 15.22 -1.28
CA ASP A 8 -20.03 15.70 -1.91
C ASP A 8 -20.59 14.73 -2.96
N SER A 9 -19.74 13.86 -3.52
CA SER A 9 -20.14 12.83 -4.49
C SER A 9 -19.14 11.68 -4.58
N LEU A 10 -19.56 10.57 -5.19
CA LEU A 10 -18.66 9.44 -5.47
C LEU A 10 -17.50 9.83 -6.41
N ALA A 11 -17.75 10.72 -7.36
CA ALA A 11 -16.72 11.19 -8.28
C ALA A 11 -15.62 11.97 -7.54
N ASP A 12 -16.03 12.81 -6.58
CA ASP A 12 -15.12 13.56 -5.72
C ASP A 12 -14.32 12.62 -4.80
N ALA A 13 -15.00 11.70 -4.11
CA ALA A 13 -14.35 10.68 -3.28
C ALA A 13 -13.27 9.90 -4.05
N ARG A 14 -13.58 9.45 -5.27
CA ARG A 14 -12.62 8.72 -6.12
C ARG A 14 -11.40 9.57 -6.50
N ARG A 15 -11.62 10.86 -6.80
CA ARG A 15 -10.54 11.79 -7.13
C ARG A 15 -9.62 11.99 -5.92
N THR A 16 -10.21 12.26 -4.76
CA THR A 16 -9.47 12.51 -3.53
C THR A 16 -8.68 11.28 -3.08
N LEU A 17 -9.30 10.11 -3.11
CA LEU A 17 -8.60 8.85 -2.81
C LEU A 17 -7.45 8.56 -3.78
N ALA A 18 -7.60 8.88 -5.07
CA ALA A 18 -6.51 8.71 -6.03
C ALA A 18 -5.29 9.60 -5.70
N LEU A 19 -5.55 10.84 -5.26
CA LEU A 19 -4.51 11.77 -4.81
C LEU A 19 -3.83 11.25 -3.54
N TRP A 20 -4.60 10.83 -2.53
CA TRP A 20 -4.03 10.30 -1.30
C TRP A 20 -3.21 9.03 -1.52
N ARG A 21 -3.68 8.13 -2.38
CA ARG A 21 -2.92 6.94 -2.74
C ARG A 21 -1.59 7.31 -3.38
N TYR A 22 -1.57 8.34 -4.22
CA TYR A 22 -0.32 8.83 -4.79
C TYR A 22 0.60 9.41 -3.73
N ASP A 23 0.10 10.31 -2.89
CA ASP A 23 0.88 10.98 -1.84
C ASP A 23 1.46 10.00 -0.83
N CYS A 24 0.64 9.10 -0.29
CA CYS A 24 1.09 8.08 0.66
C CYS A 24 2.14 7.15 0.02
N ASN A 25 2.01 6.81 -1.26
CA ASN A 25 2.95 5.87 -1.88
C ASN A 25 4.25 6.52 -2.37
N ASN A 26 4.22 7.81 -2.73
CA ASN A 26 5.33 8.43 -3.48
C ASN A 26 5.90 9.71 -2.85
N VAL A 27 5.19 10.33 -1.90
CA VAL A 27 5.58 11.65 -1.37
C VAL A 27 5.85 11.58 0.13
N ARG A 28 4.98 10.90 0.89
CA ARG A 28 5.07 10.90 2.35
C ARG A 28 6.05 9.84 2.86
N PRO A 29 7.07 10.21 3.64
CA PRO A 29 7.94 9.24 4.28
C PRO A 29 7.22 8.55 5.44
N HIS A 30 7.48 7.25 5.60
CA HIS A 30 6.89 6.43 6.65
C HIS A 30 8.00 5.97 7.60
N SER A 31 7.80 6.16 8.91
CA SER A 31 8.78 5.79 9.93
C SER A 31 9.10 4.29 9.92
N SER A 32 8.09 3.45 9.66
CA SER A 32 8.25 1.98 9.50
C SER A 32 9.16 1.59 8.33
N LEU A 33 9.34 2.47 7.34
CA LEU A 33 10.21 2.29 6.18
C LEU A 33 11.57 2.99 6.35
N GLY A 34 11.94 3.35 7.58
CA GLY A 34 13.15 4.11 7.87
C GLY A 34 13.08 5.53 7.28
N ASN A 35 11.92 6.17 7.43
CA ASN A 35 11.62 7.52 6.93
C ASN A 35 11.75 7.67 5.40
N LYS A 36 11.42 6.61 4.66
CA LYS A 36 11.32 6.59 3.19
C LYS A 36 9.87 6.47 2.74
N THR A 37 9.59 6.87 1.52
CA THR A 37 8.32 6.55 0.85
C THR A 37 8.28 5.05 0.46
N PRO A 38 7.09 4.44 0.31
CA PRO A 38 6.97 3.08 -0.21
C PRO A 38 7.64 2.88 -1.58
N ALA A 39 7.55 3.87 -2.48
CA ALA A 39 8.21 3.82 -3.78
C ALA A 39 9.74 3.79 -3.66
N GLU A 40 10.33 4.56 -2.75
CA GLU A 40 11.77 4.55 -2.49
C GLU A 40 12.23 3.25 -1.83
N ALA A 41 11.46 2.74 -0.87
CA ALA A 41 11.76 1.46 -0.23
C ALA A 41 11.77 0.32 -1.25
N ARG A 42 10.79 0.28 -2.15
CA ARG A 42 10.76 -0.70 -3.27
C ARG A 42 11.98 -0.57 -4.16
N ARG A 43 12.33 0.64 -4.60
CA ARG A 43 13.52 0.87 -5.45
C ARG A 43 14.83 0.49 -4.75
N ALA A 44 14.90 0.68 -3.44
CA ALA A 44 16.06 0.26 -2.65
C ALA A 44 16.15 -1.27 -2.57
N LEU A 45 15.03 -1.96 -2.35
CA LEU A 45 14.94 -3.42 -2.36
C LEU A 45 15.35 -4.00 -3.72
N GLU A 46 14.79 -3.48 -4.82
CA GLU A 46 15.15 -3.89 -6.19
C GLU A 46 16.65 -3.76 -6.47
N ARG A 47 17.32 -2.76 -5.89
CA ARG A 47 18.76 -2.55 -6.03
C ARG A 47 19.59 -3.54 -5.21
N LEU A 48 19.10 -3.92 -4.02
CA LEU A 48 19.75 -4.92 -3.18
C LEU A 48 19.60 -6.31 -3.79
N ASP A 49 18.43 -6.63 -4.33
CA ASP A 49 18.13 -7.91 -5.01
C ASP A 49 18.79 -8.03 -6.40
N GLY A 50 19.41 -6.94 -6.88
CA GLY A 50 20.21 -6.90 -8.12
C GLY A 50 21.52 -7.71 -8.10
N THR A 51 21.85 -8.38 -6.98
CA THR A 51 23.00 -9.30 -6.82
C THR A 51 22.61 -10.80 -6.85
N ALA A 52 21.49 -11.11 -7.54
CA ALA A 52 21.09 -12.44 -8.06
C ALA A 52 20.32 -13.39 -7.10
N PRO A 53 19.75 -14.49 -7.63
CA PRO A 53 18.73 -14.59 -8.67
C PRO A 53 17.49 -15.33 -8.12
N GLY A 54 16.40 -15.34 -8.89
CA GLY A 54 15.11 -15.97 -8.60
C GLY A 54 15.09 -17.08 -7.52
N ALA A 55 14.43 -16.79 -6.40
CA ALA A 55 14.03 -17.78 -5.42
C ALA A 55 12.55 -17.54 -5.07
N LEU A 56 11.69 -18.19 -5.84
CA LEU A 56 10.32 -18.63 -5.55
C LEU A 56 9.74 -18.15 -4.21
N ALA A 57 8.95 -17.08 -4.23
CA ALA A 57 7.84 -16.96 -3.29
C ALA A 57 6.69 -17.80 -3.87
N THR A 58 6.53 -19.03 -3.37
CA THR A 58 5.25 -19.74 -3.52
C THR A 58 4.15 -18.82 -3.01
N PRO A 59 3.05 -18.59 -3.75
CA PRO A 59 1.91 -17.88 -3.20
C PRO A 59 1.36 -18.74 -2.07
N GLY A 60 1.70 -18.39 -0.83
CA GLY A 60 0.90 -18.79 0.31
C GLY A 60 -0.47 -18.23 0.02
N THR A 61 -1.45 -19.11 -0.20
CA THR A 61 -2.85 -18.77 -0.20
C THR A 61 -3.13 -18.04 1.10
N ASP A 62 -3.17 -16.71 1.04
CA ASP A 62 -3.67 -15.88 2.11
C ASP A 62 -5.17 -16.12 2.14
N GLU A 63 -5.54 -17.24 2.77
CA GLU A 63 -6.91 -17.61 3.06
C GLU A 63 -7.45 -16.55 4.02
N TYR A 64 -7.98 -15.47 3.44
CA TYR A 64 -8.89 -14.59 4.16
C TYR A 64 -10.08 -15.43 4.60
N GLN A 65 -9.97 -15.98 5.81
CA GLN A 65 -11.03 -16.66 6.55
C GLN A 65 -12.22 -15.71 6.63
N THR A 66 -13.18 -15.87 5.72
CA THR A 66 -14.48 -15.21 5.79
C THR A 66 -15.31 -15.97 6.81
N GLN A 67 -14.92 -15.88 8.08
CA GLN A 67 -15.77 -16.32 9.19
C GLN A 67 -16.72 -15.18 9.51
N GLY A 68 -17.92 -15.24 8.93
CA GLY A 68 -19.00 -14.32 9.34
C GLY A 68 -20.03 -13.98 8.27
N LEU A 69 -20.55 -14.97 7.54
CA LEU A 69 -21.84 -14.83 6.86
C LEU A 69 -22.63 -16.12 7.06
N SER A 70 -23.20 -16.27 8.26
CA SER A 70 -24.31 -17.19 8.49
C SER A 70 -25.59 -16.54 7.98
N LEU A 71 -26.30 -17.25 7.09
CA LEU A 71 -27.67 -16.95 6.66
C LEU A 71 -28.68 -17.27 7.77
#